data_AF-A0A117PIA9-F1
#
_entry.id   AF-A0A117PIA9-F1
#
_cell.length_a   1.000
_cell.length_b   1.000
_cell.length_c   1.000
_cell.angle_alpha   90.00
_cell.angle_beta   90.00
_cell.angle_gamma   90.00
#
_symmetry.space_group_name_H-M   'P 1'
#
loop_
_entity.id
_entity.type
_entity.pdbx_description
1 polymer ?
#
loop_
_entity_poly.entity_id
_entity_poly.type
_entity_poly.pdbx_seq_one_letter_code
_entity_poly.pdbx_strand_id
1 'polypeptide(L)'
;MSQNALSFDELMEAAQHSAVHLEMRDQYAVGDEADDFNAWLRNGQRDADPNSEYWAPWVDMISRAVARGVVVRRARIVSEPVTDYIRYEHAGTAVNVQAGEQVRWLPRRRAVDLVLPGADLWIFDGTQVLFNHFTGDGNWGDPPMELRAEPGIVKQCADAFEAVWERAVPHDEYEIH
;
A
#
# COMPACT_ATOMS: atom_id res chain seq x y z
N MET A 1 -5.91 -16.63 26.13
CA MET A 1 -7.07 -16.39 25.25
C MET A 1 -6.53 -15.59 24.08
N SER A 2 -6.37 -16.21 22.92
CA SER A 2 -5.96 -15.48 21.71
C SER A 2 -7.08 -14.48 21.41
N GLN A 3 -6.82 -13.18 21.53
CA GLN A 3 -7.67 -12.21 20.84
C GLN A 3 -7.58 -12.59 19.35
N ASN A 4 -8.72 -12.85 18.71
CA ASN A 4 -8.75 -12.85 17.25
C ASN A 4 -8.32 -11.44 16.85
N ALA A 5 -7.10 -11.29 16.32
CA ALA A 5 -6.68 -10.04 15.73
C ALA A 5 -7.67 -9.70 14.62
N LEU A 6 -8.11 -8.45 14.57
CA LEU A 6 -9.01 -7.97 13.51
C LEU A 6 -8.35 -8.20 12.15
N SER A 7 -9.14 -8.61 11.17
CA SER A 7 -8.67 -8.70 9.79
C SER A 7 -8.42 -7.31 9.19
N PHE A 8 -7.72 -7.25 8.06
CA PHE A 8 -7.56 -6.02 7.30
C PHE A 8 -8.91 -5.38 6.94
N ASP A 9 -9.87 -6.18 6.45
CA ASP A 9 -11.21 -5.69 6.08
C ASP A 9 -11.95 -5.11 7.28
N GLU A 10 -11.87 -5.77 8.45
CA GLU A 10 -12.49 -5.30 9.68
C GLU A 10 -11.87 -3.97 10.15
N LEU A 11 -10.55 -3.81 10.03
CA LEU A 11 -9.85 -2.58 10.35
C LEU A 11 -10.22 -1.43 9.39
N MET A 12 -10.29 -1.71 8.09
CA MET A 12 -10.69 -0.73 7.08
C MET A 12 -12.16 -0.31 7.25
N GLU A 13 -13.06 -1.23 7.61
CA GLU A 13 -14.45 -0.91 7.92
C GLU A 13 -14.57 -0.07 9.20
N ALA A 14 -13.75 -0.35 10.21
CA ALA A 14 -13.76 0.34 11.50
C ALA A 14 -13.10 1.73 11.47
N ALA A 15 -12.22 2.01 10.51
CA ALA A 15 -11.53 3.29 10.38
C ALA A 15 -12.50 4.48 10.27
N GLN A 16 -12.21 5.55 11.01
CA GLN A 16 -13.07 6.73 11.13
C GLN A 16 -12.45 8.02 10.60
N HIS A 17 -11.12 8.11 10.57
CA HIS A 17 -10.40 9.34 10.25
C HIS A 17 -9.34 9.12 9.17
N SER A 18 -8.55 8.06 9.26
CA SER A 18 -7.47 7.81 8.31
C SER A 18 -7.10 6.34 8.20
N ALA A 19 -6.73 5.91 6.99
CA ALA A 19 -6.04 4.66 6.75
C ALA A 19 -4.85 4.95 5.85
N VAL A 20 -3.62 4.71 6.33
CA VAL A 20 -2.41 5.02 5.57
C VAL A 20 -1.57 3.77 5.33
N HIS A 21 -1.10 3.58 4.11
CA HIS A 21 -0.30 2.42 3.70
C HIS A 21 1.10 2.84 3.27
N LEU A 22 2.12 2.25 3.90
CA LEU A 22 3.51 2.35 3.48
C LEU A 22 3.95 1.05 2.80
N GLU A 23 4.38 1.17 1.55
CA GLU A 23 4.94 0.08 0.74
C GLU A 23 6.38 0.41 0.37
N MET A 24 7.31 -0.52 0.60
CA MET A 24 8.73 -0.25 0.46
C MET A 24 9.47 -1.24 -0.43
N ARG A 25 8.77 -2.25 -0.96
CA ARG A 25 9.35 -3.29 -1.82
C ARG A 25 9.26 -2.90 -3.29
N ASP A 26 10.20 -3.39 -4.08
CA ASP A 26 10.20 -3.22 -5.55
C ASP A 26 9.50 -4.37 -6.28
N GLN A 27 8.98 -5.35 -5.55
CA GLN A 27 8.28 -6.51 -6.09
C GLN A 27 7.41 -7.18 -5.01
N TYR A 28 6.19 -7.50 -5.42
CA TYR A 28 5.32 -8.46 -4.76
C TYR A 28 5.00 -9.60 -5.73
N ALA A 29 4.74 -10.78 -5.17
CA ALA A 29 4.43 -12.01 -5.91
C ALA A 29 3.26 -12.72 -5.21
N VAL A 30 2.20 -11.97 -4.95
CA VAL A 30 1.10 -12.39 -4.08
C VAL A 30 -0.05 -12.95 -4.91
N GLY A 31 -0.33 -14.24 -4.76
CA GLY A 31 -1.56 -14.87 -5.27
C GLY A 31 -1.86 -14.56 -6.74
N ASP A 32 -3.10 -14.18 -7.02
CA ASP A 32 -3.62 -13.90 -8.37
C ASP A 32 -2.93 -12.72 -9.06
N GLU A 33 -2.30 -11.83 -8.30
CA GLU A 33 -1.52 -10.71 -8.86
C GLU A 33 -0.34 -11.19 -9.69
N ALA A 34 0.26 -12.34 -9.35
CA ALA A 34 1.37 -12.90 -10.12
C ALA A 34 0.92 -13.28 -11.54
N ASP A 35 -0.29 -13.80 -11.70
CA ASP A 35 -0.84 -14.17 -13.02
C ASP A 35 -1.18 -12.95 -13.86
N ASP A 36 -1.77 -11.92 -13.25
CA ASP A 36 -2.05 -10.63 -13.90
C ASP A 36 -0.76 -9.91 -14.30
N PHE A 37 0.24 -9.89 -13.43
CA PHE A 37 1.56 -9.33 -13.73
C PHE A 37 2.22 -10.08 -14.89
N ASN A 38 2.15 -11.42 -14.89
CA ASN A 38 2.66 -12.24 -15.99
C ASN A 38 1.88 -11.99 -17.30
N ALA A 39 0.58 -11.74 -17.24
CA ALA A 39 -0.21 -11.37 -18.41
C ALA A 39 0.21 -10.00 -18.96
N TRP A 40 0.37 -9.02 -18.07
CA TRP A 40 0.85 -7.68 -18.40
C TRP A 40 2.26 -7.70 -19.02
N LEU A 41 3.19 -8.51 -18.50
CA LEU A 41 4.51 -8.69 -19.10
C LEU A 41 4.44 -9.19 -20.56
N ARG A 42 3.42 -10.00 -20.90
CA ARG A 42 3.23 -10.56 -22.24
C ARG A 42 2.55 -9.59 -23.20
N ASN A 43 1.56 -8.82 -22.73
CA ASN A 43 0.66 -8.05 -23.60
C ASN A 43 0.78 -6.52 -23.43
N GLY A 44 1.46 -6.04 -22.38
CA GLY A 44 1.62 -4.63 -22.03
C GLY A 44 0.33 -3.93 -21.56
N GLN A 45 -0.76 -4.67 -21.34
CA GLN A 45 -2.07 -4.11 -21.01
C GLN A 45 -2.39 -4.37 -19.53
N ARG A 46 -2.39 -3.29 -18.75
CA ARG A 46 -2.80 -3.35 -17.35
C ARG A 46 -4.30 -3.19 -17.30
N ASP A 47 -4.97 -4.08 -16.55
CA ASP A 47 -6.36 -3.84 -16.18
C ASP A 47 -6.44 -2.55 -15.36
N ALA A 48 -7.14 -1.57 -15.92
CA ALA A 48 -7.40 -0.27 -15.31
C ALA A 48 -8.92 0.02 -15.27
N ASP A 49 -9.76 -1.02 -15.42
CA ASP A 49 -11.21 -0.88 -15.24
C ASP A 49 -11.55 -1.02 -13.76
N PRO A 50 -12.05 0.03 -13.09
CA PRO A 50 -12.46 -0.03 -11.69
C PRO A 50 -13.61 -1.02 -11.43
N ASN A 51 -14.33 -1.46 -12.46
CA ASN A 51 -15.44 -2.41 -12.36
C ASN A 51 -15.04 -3.85 -12.75
N SER A 52 -13.78 -4.09 -13.08
CA SER A 52 -13.28 -5.44 -13.35
C SER A 52 -13.43 -6.35 -12.13
N GLU A 53 -13.46 -7.67 -12.34
CA GLU A 53 -13.52 -8.65 -11.26
C GLU A 53 -12.34 -8.48 -10.27
N TYR A 54 -11.17 -8.09 -10.78
CA TYR A 54 -9.99 -7.83 -9.99
C TYR A 54 -10.11 -6.55 -9.14
N TRP A 55 -10.54 -5.43 -9.73
CA TRP A 55 -10.54 -4.13 -9.05
C TRP A 55 -11.81 -3.84 -8.25
N ALA A 56 -12.97 -4.35 -8.65
CA ALA A 56 -14.25 -3.98 -8.06
C ALA A 56 -14.31 -4.18 -6.53
N PRO A 57 -13.78 -5.27 -5.94
CA PRO A 57 -13.77 -5.42 -4.48
C PRO A 57 -12.93 -4.35 -3.78
N TRP A 58 -11.76 -4.02 -4.33
CA TRP A 58 -10.87 -2.99 -3.79
C TRP A 58 -11.51 -1.60 -3.90
N VAL A 59 -12.04 -1.27 -5.08
CA VAL A 59 -12.68 0.01 -5.36
C VAL A 59 -13.89 0.23 -4.44
N ASP A 60 -14.74 -0.78 -4.23
CA ASP A 60 -15.89 -0.68 -3.31
C ASP A 60 -15.43 -0.38 -1.89
N MET A 61 -14.50 -1.17 -1.35
CA MET A 61 -14.02 -1.03 0.02
C MET A 61 -13.43 0.37 0.28
N ILE A 62 -12.55 0.85 -0.60
CA ILE A 62 -11.94 2.17 -0.46
C ILE A 62 -12.98 3.28 -0.64
N SER A 63 -13.83 3.17 -1.66
CA SER A 63 -14.87 4.18 -1.91
C SER A 63 -15.82 4.30 -0.72
N ARG A 64 -16.17 3.18 -0.05
CA ARG A 64 -16.97 3.20 1.18
C ARG A 64 -16.24 3.87 2.33
N ALA A 65 -14.95 3.61 2.53
CA ALA A 65 -14.15 4.29 3.56
C ALA A 65 -14.09 5.81 3.32
N VAL A 66 -13.80 6.22 2.08
CA VAL A 66 -13.77 7.64 1.66
C VAL A 66 -15.14 8.29 1.84
N ALA A 67 -16.23 7.61 1.49
CA ALA A 67 -17.60 8.11 1.69
C ALA A 67 -17.97 8.31 3.17
N ARG A 68 -17.35 7.57 4.10
CA ARG A 68 -17.47 7.79 5.55
C ARG A 68 -16.60 8.96 6.06
N GLY A 69 -15.76 9.54 5.21
CA GLY A 69 -14.84 10.64 5.55
C GLY A 69 -13.43 10.20 5.94
N VAL A 70 -13.08 8.92 5.73
CA VAL A 70 -11.73 8.41 6.01
C VAL A 70 -10.77 8.92 4.94
N VAL A 71 -9.65 9.52 5.36
CA VAL A 71 -8.56 9.90 4.45
C VAL A 71 -7.68 8.69 4.19
N VAL A 72 -7.75 8.13 2.99
CA VAL A 72 -6.92 6.99 2.58
C VAL A 72 -5.68 7.48 1.83
N ARG A 73 -4.49 7.12 2.30
CA ARG A 73 -3.22 7.54 1.68
C ARG A 73 -2.30 6.33 1.47
N ARG A 74 -1.58 6.32 0.35
CA ARG A 74 -0.58 5.30 0.04
C ARG A 74 0.74 5.96 -0.36
N ALA A 75 1.80 5.58 0.33
CA ALA A 75 3.15 6.02 0.02
C ALA A 75 3.99 4.82 -0.39
N ARG A 76 4.64 4.93 -1.56
CA ARG A 76 5.50 3.88 -2.11
C ARG A 76 6.95 4.35 -2.15
N ILE A 77 7.86 3.56 -1.59
CA ILE A 77 9.31 3.79 -1.75
C ILE A 77 9.83 2.81 -2.79
N VAL A 78 10.41 3.33 -3.89
CA VAL A 78 10.79 2.52 -5.06
C VAL A 78 12.25 2.73 -5.48
N SER A 79 12.88 1.69 -6.03
CA SER A 79 14.18 1.78 -6.70
C SER A 79 14.03 2.51 -8.02
N GLU A 80 15.09 3.23 -8.41
CA GLU A 80 15.23 3.75 -9.77
C GLU A 80 16.56 3.26 -10.37
N PRO A 81 16.60 2.78 -11.62
CA PRO A 81 15.46 2.50 -12.50
C PRO A 81 14.49 1.49 -11.89
N VAL A 82 13.20 1.67 -12.15
CA VAL A 82 12.17 0.83 -11.54
C VAL A 82 12.16 -0.59 -12.12
N THR A 83 11.68 -1.54 -11.34
CA THR A 83 11.39 -2.90 -11.82
C THR A 83 10.17 -2.90 -12.73
N ASP A 84 10.01 -3.97 -13.51
CA ASP A 84 8.80 -4.16 -14.30
C ASP A 84 7.54 -4.28 -13.42
N TYR A 85 7.69 -4.83 -12.22
CA TYR A 85 6.60 -4.86 -11.24
C TYR A 85 6.14 -3.45 -10.84
N ILE A 86 7.07 -2.54 -10.55
CA ILE A 86 6.70 -1.15 -10.23
C ILE A 86 6.10 -0.43 -11.45
N ARG A 87 6.51 -0.75 -12.69
CA ARG A 87 5.83 -0.25 -13.90
C ARG A 87 4.38 -0.74 -13.97
N TYR A 88 4.16 -2.02 -13.70
CA TYR A 88 2.83 -2.64 -13.63
C TYR A 88 1.95 -1.98 -12.55
N GLU A 89 2.50 -1.79 -11.36
CA GLU A 89 1.81 -1.18 -10.23
C GLU A 89 1.46 0.29 -10.52
N HIS A 90 2.41 1.05 -11.06
CA HIS A 90 2.18 2.45 -11.45
C HIS A 90 1.08 2.58 -12.49
N ALA A 91 1.08 1.71 -13.51
CA ALA A 91 0.02 1.68 -14.53
C ALA A 91 -1.38 1.38 -13.93
N GLY A 92 -1.46 0.57 -12.87
CA GLY A 92 -2.72 0.24 -12.19
C GLY A 92 -3.17 1.31 -11.18
N THR A 93 -2.27 2.18 -10.75
CA THR A 93 -2.51 3.15 -9.67
C THR A 93 -3.58 4.19 -10.00
N ALA A 94 -3.88 4.41 -11.28
CA ALA A 94 -5.02 5.22 -11.70
C ALA A 94 -6.34 4.72 -11.08
N VAL A 95 -6.52 3.41 -10.89
CA VAL A 95 -7.70 2.83 -10.25
C VAL A 95 -7.75 3.12 -8.75
N ASN A 96 -6.60 3.07 -8.05
CA ASN A 96 -6.52 3.49 -6.64
C ASN A 96 -6.95 4.96 -6.48
N VAL A 97 -6.45 5.84 -7.35
CA VAL A 97 -6.81 7.27 -7.33
C VAL A 97 -8.29 7.46 -7.63
N GLN A 98 -8.85 6.71 -8.59
CA GLN A 98 -10.28 6.75 -8.89
C GLN A 98 -11.15 6.28 -7.71
N ALA A 99 -10.69 5.29 -6.94
CA ALA A 99 -11.37 4.84 -5.72
C ALA A 99 -11.33 5.87 -4.57
N GLY A 100 -10.48 6.90 -4.70
CA GLY A 100 -10.35 8.00 -3.75
C GLY A 100 -9.09 7.95 -2.89
N GLU A 101 -8.15 7.04 -3.15
CA GLU A 101 -6.85 7.06 -2.48
C GLU A 101 -6.00 8.24 -2.94
N GLN A 102 -5.25 8.83 -2.01
CA GLN A 102 -4.15 9.73 -2.34
C GLN A 102 -2.87 8.90 -2.43
N VAL A 103 -2.24 8.86 -3.60
CA VAL A 103 -1.04 8.04 -3.83
C VAL A 103 0.19 8.90 -4.11
N ARG A 104 1.30 8.60 -3.45
CA ARG A 104 2.60 9.25 -3.67
C ARG A 104 3.75 8.25 -3.77
N TRP A 105 4.78 8.63 -4.51
CA TRP A 105 5.96 7.83 -4.82
C TRP A 105 7.24 8.52 -4.37
N LEU A 106 8.11 7.82 -3.67
CA LEU A 106 9.40 8.31 -3.20
C LEU A 106 10.54 7.48 -3.78
N PRO A 107 11.38 8.05 -4.65
CA PRO A 107 12.62 7.41 -5.05
C PRO A 107 13.49 7.06 -3.85
N ARG A 108 13.94 5.81 -3.74
CA ARG A 108 14.66 5.30 -2.55
C ARG A 108 15.93 6.10 -2.22
N ARG A 109 16.59 6.67 -3.21
CA ARG A 109 17.74 7.59 -3.02
C ARG A 109 17.40 8.84 -2.19
N ARG A 110 16.12 9.23 -2.09
CA ARG A 110 15.60 10.36 -1.29
C ARG A 110 15.07 9.92 0.08
N ALA A 111 15.08 8.61 0.37
CA ALA A 111 14.65 8.02 1.64
C ALA A 111 15.84 7.55 2.51
N VAL A 112 17.08 7.69 2.03
CA VAL A 112 18.29 7.08 2.64
C VAL A 112 18.58 7.53 4.08
N ASP A 113 18.12 8.72 4.47
CA ASP A 113 18.27 9.33 5.78
C ASP A 113 17.00 9.19 6.65
N LEU A 114 15.97 8.51 6.16
CA LEU A 114 14.74 8.25 6.91
C LEU A 114 14.91 7.03 7.82
N VAL A 115 14.33 7.11 9.01
CA VAL A 115 14.15 5.95 9.88
C VAL A 115 12.84 5.29 9.49
N LEU A 116 12.92 4.12 8.85
CA LEU A 116 11.77 3.39 8.31
C LEU A 116 11.50 2.11 9.10
N PRO A 117 10.24 1.67 9.19
CA PRO A 117 9.91 0.33 9.70
C PRO A 117 10.52 -0.75 8.80
N GLY A 118 10.78 -1.93 9.36
CA GLY A 118 11.39 -3.05 8.63
C GLY A 118 10.43 -3.83 7.72
N ALA A 119 9.14 -3.52 7.75
CA ALA A 119 8.10 -4.17 6.99
C ALA A 119 7.10 -3.13 6.47
N ASP A 120 6.44 -3.47 5.37
CA ASP A 120 5.30 -2.70 4.88
C ASP A 120 4.18 -2.72 5.91
N LEU A 121 3.34 -1.68 5.89
CA LEU A 121 2.32 -1.56 6.91
C LEU A 121 1.12 -0.72 6.47
N TRP A 122 0.02 -0.96 7.17
CA TRP A 122 -1.09 -0.04 7.31
C TRP A 122 -1.11 0.59 8.69
N ILE A 123 -1.55 1.85 8.80
CA ILE A 123 -1.92 2.48 10.06
C ILE A 123 -3.36 2.95 9.96
N PHE A 124 -4.16 2.60 10.97
CA PHE A 124 -5.56 3.00 11.06
C PHE A 124 -5.76 3.99 12.21
N ASP A 125 -6.35 5.14 11.90
CA ASP A 125 -6.67 6.27 12.79
C ASP A 125 -5.52 6.75 13.70
N GLY A 126 -4.27 6.42 13.35
CA GLY A 126 -3.11 6.70 14.20
C GLY A 126 -3.12 5.93 15.53
N THR A 127 -3.84 4.81 15.61
CA THR A 127 -3.98 4.01 16.86
C THR A 127 -3.50 2.58 16.74
N GLN A 128 -3.46 2.02 15.54
CA GLN A 128 -3.07 0.63 15.29
C GLN A 128 -2.25 0.54 14.01
N VAL A 129 -1.27 -0.35 14.01
CA VAL A 129 -0.41 -0.68 12.87
C VAL A 129 -0.65 -2.14 12.51
N LEU A 130 -0.96 -2.41 11.25
CA LEU A 130 -1.01 -3.76 10.70
C LEU A 130 0.23 -3.93 9.82
N PHE A 131 1.24 -4.64 10.31
CA PHE A 131 2.42 -4.97 9.52
C PHE A 131 2.09 -6.06 8.52
N ASN A 132 2.60 -5.92 7.29
CA ASN A 132 2.51 -6.91 6.22
C ASN A 132 3.88 -7.58 6.06
N HIS A 133 3.94 -8.88 6.31
CA HIS A 133 5.17 -9.66 6.17
C HIS A 133 5.22 -10.31 4.80
N PHE A 134 6.30 -10.04 4.08
CA PHE A 134 6.58 -10.66 2.80
C PHE A 134 7.89 -11.44 2.84
N THR A 135 7.93 -12.56 2.14
CA THR A 135 9.14 -13.34 1.91
C THR A 135 10.11 -12.60 0.99
N GLY A 136 11.33 -13.13 0.84
CA GLY A 136 12.37 -12.52 -0.02
C GLY A 136 11.96 -12.42 -1.49
N ASP A 137 11.17 -13.37 -1.97
CA ASP A 137 10.60 -13.45 -3.33
C ASP A 137 9.26 -12.72 -3.48
N GLY A 138 8.77 -12.06 -2.42
CA GLY A 138 7.61 -11.16 -2.49
C GLY A 138 6.25 -11.82 -2.24
N ASN A 139 6.20 -13.10 -1.87
CA ASN A 139 4.97 -13.75 -1.43
C ASN A 139 4.66 -13.40 0.04
N TRP A 140 3.47 -13.76 0.53
CA TRP A 140 3.13 -13.62 1.94
C TRP A 140 4.06 -14.45 2.84
N GLY A 141 4.54 -13.83 3.92
CA GLY A 141 5.25 -14.49 5.00
C GLY A 141 4.31 -15.21 5.97
N ASP A 142 4.90 -15.83 7.00
CA ASP A 142 4.18 -16.49 8.09
C ASP A 142 4.63 -15.90 9.45
N PRO A 143 3.74 -15.22 10.21
CA PRO A 143 2.37 -14.86 9.84
C PRO A 143 2.36 -13.76 8.75
N PRO A 144 1.34 -13.73 7.87
CA PRO A 144 1.27 -12.74 6.78
C PRO A 144 1.03 -11.32 7.28
N MET A 145 0.32 -11.19 8.41
CA MET A 145 -0.04 -9.92 9.00
C MET A 145 0.14 -9.95 10.52
N GLU A 146 0.59 -8.84 11.09
CA GLU A 146 0.74 -8.65 12.54
C GLU A 146 0.14 -7.32 12.97
N LEU A 147 -0.89 -7.37 13.82
CA LEU A 147 -1.54 -6.18 14.38
C LEU A 147 -0.87 -5.74 15.69
N ARG A 148 -0.50 -4.47 15.77
CA ARG A 148 0.14 -3.84 16.93
C ARG A 148 -0.53 -2.53 17.29
N ALA A 149 -0.63 -2.24 18.58
CA ALA A 149 -1.36 -1.07 19.11
C ALA A 149 -0.57 -0.34 20.21
N GLU A 150 0.69 -0.72 20.44
CA GLU A 150 1.54 -0.08 21.42
C GLU A 150 1.84 1.36 21.00
N PRO A 151 1.56 2.38 21.83
CA PRO A 151 1.66 3.78 21.42
C PRO A 151 3.03 4.19 20.88
N GLY A 152 4.11 3.60 21.41
CA GLY A 152 5.48 3.84 20.94
C GLY A 152 5.71 3.32 19.52
N ILE A 153 5.18 2.14 19.18
CA ILE A 153 5.30 1.54 17.85
C ILE A 153 4.45 2.33 16.86
N VAL A 154 3.19 2.57 17.20
CA VAL A 154 2.25 3.34 16.36
C VAL A 154 2.80 4.71 16.03
N LYS A 155 3.34 5.42 17.03
CA LYS A 155 3.96 6.72 16.81
C LYS A 155 5.17 6.65 15.87
N GLN A 156 6.07 5.68 16.05
CA GLN A 156 7.25 5.54 15.19
C GLN A 156 6.86 5.26 13.73
N CYS A 157 5.89 4.37 13.51
CA CYS A 157 5.39 4.06 12.18
C CYS A 157 4.67 5.25 11.54
N ALA A 158 3.86 5.98 12.30
CA ALA A 158 3.17 7.18 11.82
C ALA A 158 4.15 8.31 11.46
N ASP A 159 5.14 8.57 12.31
CA ASP A 159 6.19 9.56 12.04
C ASP A 159 6.98 9.18 10.77
N ALA A 160 7.29 7.89 10.58
CA ALA A 160 7.95 7.39 9.38
C ALA A 160 7.09 7.58 8.13
N PHE A 161 5.80 7.24 8.19
CA PHE A 161 4.86 7.44 7.08
C PHE A 161 4.80 8.92 6.67
N GLU A 162 4.61 9.84 7.62
CA GLU A 162 4.53 11.28 7.32
C GLU A 162 5.86 11.82 6.75
N ALA A 163 7.01 11.36 7.26
CA ALA A 163 8.31 11.75 6.72
C ALA A 163 8.52 11.30 5.26
N VAL A 164 7.99 10.12 4.90
CA VAL A 164 7.94 9.65 3.50
C VAL A 164 6.96 10.51 2.71
N TRP A 165 5.74 10.70 3.22
CA TRP A 165 4.65 11.41 2.56
C TRP A 165 5.03 12.83 2.13
N GLU A 166 5.68 13.58 3.03
CA GLU A 166 6.13 14.96 2.78
C GLU A 166 7.21 15.06 1.69
N ARG A 167 7.99 13.99 1.46
CA ARG A 167 9.04 13.96 0.42
C ARG A 167 8.56 13.36 -0.90
N ALA A 168 7.55 12.50 -0.84
CA ALA A 168 7.04 11.73 -1.96
C ALA A 168 6.30 12.63 -2.99
N VAL A 169 6.38 12.24 -4.25
CA VAL A 169 5.78 12.94 -5.39
C VAL A 169 4.37 12.39 -5.64
N PRO A 170 3.34 13.24 -5.80
CA PRO A 170 2.00 12.81 -6.23
C PRO A 170 2.01 11.92 -7.47
N HIS A 171 1.12 10.94 -7.54
CA HIS A 171 1.10 9.97 -8.64
C HIS A 171 0.99 10.61 -10.03
N ASP A 172 0.21 11.68 -10.16
CA ASP A 172 0.03 12.45 -11.40
C ASP A 172 1.26 13.25 -11.83
N GLU A 173 2.21 13.47 -10.93
CA GLU A 173 3.49 14.15 -11.19
C GLU A 173 4.68 13.19 -11.23
N TYR A 174 4.53 11.95 -10.78
CA TYR A 174 5.61 10.98 -10.72
C TYR A 174 5.78 10.24 -12.05
N GLU A 175 6.81 10.61 -12.80
CA GLU A 175 7.22 9.95 -14.04
C GLU A 175 8.21 8.81 -13.77
N ILE A 176 7.94 7.66 -14.37
CA ILE A 176 8.88 6.53 -14.41
C ILE A 176 9.81 6.72 -15.60
N HIS A 177 11.12 6.68 -15.36
CA HIS A 177 12.18 6.77 -16.38
C HIS A 177 12.85 5.42 -16.66
#